data_AF-A0AA97DTI0-F1
#
_entry.id   AF-A0AA97DTI0-F1
#
_cell.length_a   1.000
_cell.length_b   1.000
_cell.length_c   1.000
_cell.angle_alpha   90.00
_cell.angle_beta   90.00
_cell.angle_gamma   90.00
#
_symmetry.space_group_name_H-M   'P 1'
#
loop_
_entity.id
_entity.type
_entity.pdbx_description
1 polymer ?
#
loop_
_entity_poly.entity_id
_entity_poly.type
_entity_poly.pdbx_seq_one_letter_code
_entity_poly.pdbx_strand_id
1 'polypeptide(L)' 'MSQYALLICRSQTEAIGLRRHLGQMGVPGEVARPPRHERTESCGWAVRVGASQADEAVRRLRQLGLSPCRVMPDEGGGA' A
#
# COMPACT_ATOMS: atom_id res chain seq x y z
N MET A 1 5.39 -6.95 16.08
CA MET A 1 5.03 -7.23 14.67
C MET A 1 4.09 -6.13 14.21
N SER A 2 4.43 -5.43 13.12
CA SER A 2 3.55 -4.43 12.54
C SER A 2 2.21 -5.06 12.15
N GLN A 3 1.11 -4.51 12.65
CA GLN A 3 -0.24 -5.01 12.32
C GLN A 3 -0.65 -4.65 10.90
N TYR A 4 0.05 -3.68 10.29
CA TYR A 4 -0.24 -3.17 8.96
C TYR A 4 1.01 -3.17 8.09
N ALA A 5 0.79 -3.11 6.78
CA ALA A 5 1.80 -2.92 5.75
C ALA A 5 1.41 -1.75 4.85
N LEU A 6 2.39 -1.01 4.37
CA LEU A 6 2.26 0.09 3.42
C LEU A 6 2.70 -0.37 2.03
N LEU A 7 1.80 -0.21 1.08
CA LEU A 7 2.02 -0.41 -0.35
C LEU A 7 2.34 0.96 -0.95
N ILE A 8 3.61 1.24 -1.21
CA ILE A 8 4.08 2.52 -1.74
C ILE A 8 3.64 2.69 -3.18
N CYS A 9 3.05 3.85 -3.48
CA CYS A 9 2.54 4.25 -4.79
C CYS A 9 3.20 5.54 -5.26
N ARG A 10 3.31 5.67 -6.58
CA ARG A 10 3.95 6.83 -7.24
C ARG A 10 3.07 8.08 -7.19
N SER A 11 1.77 7.88 -7.19
CA SER A 11 0.79 8.97 -7.26
C SER A 11 -0.45 8.66 -6.45
N GLN A 12 -1.22 9.71 -6.16
CA GLN A 12 -2.51 9.58 -5.47
C GLN A 12 -3.48 8.71 -6.26
N THR A 13 -3.52 8.88 -7.58
CA THR A 13 -4.39 8.12 -8.48
C THR A 13 -4.07 6.63 -8.45
N GLU A 14 -2.77 6.30 -8.46
CA GLU A 14 -2.32 4.91 -8.34
C GLU A 14 -2.75 4.31 -6.99
N ALA A 15 -2.58 5.04 -5.89
CA ALA A 15 -3.02 4.61 -4.56
C ALA A 15 -4.54 4.42 -4.45
N ILE A 16 -5.34 5.34 -5.01
CA ILE A 16 -6.81 5.25 -5.03
C ILE A 16 -7.26 4.04 -5.87
N GLY A 17 -6.64 3.84 -7.04
CA GLY A 17 -6.92 2.71 -7.92
C GLY A 17 -6.57 1.37 -7.24
N LEU A 18 -5.40 1.31 -6.60
CA LEU A 18 -4.96 0.13 -5.85
C LEU A 18 -5.91 -0.18 -4.68
N ARG A 19 -6.27 0.83 -3.89
CA ARG A 19 -7.27 0.69 -2.81
C ARG A 19 -8.59 0.14 -3.33
N ARG A 20 -9.07 0.64 -4.48
CA ARG A 20 -10.34 0.19 -5.07
C ARG A 20 -10.27 -1.29 -5.48
N HIS A 21 -9.19 -1.72 -6.12
CA HIS A 21 -9.00 -3.13 -6.47
C HIS A 21 -8.90 -4.02 -5.23
N LEU A 22 -8.18 -3.57 -4.20
CA LEU A 22 -8.09 -4.27 -2.92
C LEU A 22 -9.47 -4.46 -2.29
N GLY A 23 -10.28 -3.40 -2.24
CA GLY A 23 -11.65 -3.48 -1.75
C GLY A 23 -12.54 -4.45 -2.54
N GLN A 24 -12.38 -4.52 -3.86
CA GLN A 24 -13.08 -5.50 -4.71
C GLN A 24 -12.67 -6.95 -4.41
N MET A 25 -11.44 -7.15 -3.92
CA MET A 25 -10.93 -8.46 -3.51
C MET A 25 -11.25 -8.81 -2.05
N GLY A 26 -11.97 -7.93 -1.32
CA GLY A 26 -12.28 -8.11 0.10
C GLY A 26 -11.12 -7.75 1.04
N VAL A 27 -10.06 -7.10 0.54
CA VAL A 27 -8.94 -6.63 1.34
C VAL A 27 -9.19 -5.18 1.74
N PRO A 28 -9.40 -4.88 3.04
CA PRO A 28 -9.55 -3.50 3.49
C PRO A 28 -8.22 -2.76 3.29
N GLY A 29 -8.30 -1.61 2.61
CA GLY A 29 -7.15 -0.77 2.33
C GLY A 29 -7.47 0.70 2.55
N GLU A 30 -6.52 1.46 3.09
CA GLU A 30 -6.65 2.89 3.34
C GLU A 30 -5.53 3.67 2.64
N VAL A 31 -5.88 4.76 1.96
CA VAL A 31 -4.85 5.62 1.38
C VAL A 31 -4.17 6.38 2.52
N ALA A 32 -2.86 6.20 2.65
CA ALA A 32 -2.03 6.83 3.65
C ALA A 32 -0.87 7.59 2.99
N ARG A 33 -0.16 8.40 3.77
CA ARG A 33 1.14 8.94 3.33
C ARG A 33 2.26 8.11 3.95
N PRO A 34 3.27 7.72 3.16
CA PRO A 34 4.43 7.04 3.70
C PRO A 34 5.23 7.97 4.64
N PRO A 35 5.94 7.38 5.61
CA PRO A 35 6.80 8.12 6.53
C PRO A 35 7.86 8.93 5.78
N ARG A 36 8.25 10.09 6.33
CA ARG A 36 9.11 11.07 5.64
C ARG A 36 10.45 10.51 5.16
N HIS A 37 11.02 9.55 5.90
CA HIS A 37 12.28 8.89 5.53
C HIS A 37 12.18 8.02 4.26
N GLU A 38 10.97 7.66 3.85
CA GLU A 38 10.72 6.77 2.72
C GLU A 38 10.12 7.47 1.51
N ARG A 39 9.85 8.77 1.65
CA ARG A 39 9.43 9.62 0.54
C ARG A 39 10.62 9.86 -0.37
N THR A 40 10.70 9.09 -1.44
CA THR A 40 11.42 9.52 -2.64
C THR A 40 10.62 10.64 -3.31
N GLU A 41 11.27 11.49 -4.12
CA GLU A 41 10.62 12.62 -4.80
C GLU A 41 9.40 12.21 -5.65
N SER A 42 9.31 10.93 -5.99
CA SER A 42 8.24 10.35 -6.82
C SER A 42 7.28 9.42 -6.08
N CYS A 43 7.41 9.17 -4.77
CA CYS A 43 6.53 8.24 -4.02
C CYS A 43 5.93 8.91 -2.78
N GLY A 44 4.94 9.79 -2.99
CA GLY A 44 4.26 10.54 -1.92
C GLY A 44 3.03 9.87 -1.31
N TRP A 45 2.63 8.70 -1.80
CA TRP A 45 1.37 8.03 -1.45
C TRP A 45 1.59 6.56 -1.14
N ALA A 46 0.75 6.01 -0.28
CA ALA A 46 0.76 4.60 0.05
C ALA A 46 -0.67 4.08 0.27
N VAL A 47 -0.85 2.77 0.20
CA VAL A 47 -2.07 2.10 0.69
C VAL A 47 -1.69 1.23 1.87
N ARG A 48 -2.28 1.53 3.03
CA ARG A 48 -2.18 0.72 4.23
C ARG A 48 -3.13 -0.46 4.14
N VAL A 49 -2.63 -1.67 4.38
CA VAL A 49 -3.38 -2.92 4.45
C VAL A 49 -2.98 -3.71 5.69
N GLY A 50 -3.78 -4.67 6.13
CA GLY A 50 -3.39 -5.58 7.22
C GLY A 50 -2.15 -6.39 6.84
N ALA A 51 -1.16 -6.49 7.73
CA ALA A 51 0.11 -7.17 7.45
C ALA A 51 -0.08 -8.64 7.02
N SER A 52 -1.01 -9.34 7.67
CA SER A 52 -1.36 -10.74 7.33
C SER A 52 -1.99 -10.90 5.95
N GLN A 53 -2.54 -9.85 5.36
CA GLN A 53 -3.18 -9.87 4.04
C GLN A 53 -2.29 -9.27 2.96
N ALA A 54 -1.19 -8.60 3.33
CA ALA A 54 -0.36 -7.82 2.41
C ALA A 54 0.26 -8.68 1.30
N ASP A 55 0.77 -9.87 1.66
CA ASP A 55 1.43 -10.76 0.69
C ASP A 55 0.45 -11.27 -0.39
N GLU A 56 -0.69 -11.81 0.04
CA GLU A 56 -1.73 -12.30 -0.87
C GLU A 56 -2.34 -11.15 -1.69
N ALA A 57 -2.54 -9.99 -1.08
CA ALA A 57 -3.01 -8.78 -1.77
C ALA A 57 -2.04 -8.37 -2.91
N VAL A 58 -0.74 -8.32 -2.63
CA VAL A 58 0.30 -7.99 -3.62
C VAL A 58 0.35 -9.04 -4.71
N ARG A 59 0.24 -10.32 -4.35
CA ARG A 59 0.23 -11.44 -5.30
C ARG A 59 -0.94 -11.33 -6.28
N ARG A 60 -2.15 -11.04 -5.79
CA ARG A 60 -3.33 -10.83 -6.65
C ARG A 60 -3.22 -9.55 -7.49
N LEU A 61 -2.72 -8.46 -6.92
CA LEU A 61 -2.48 -7.23 -7.68
C LEU A 61 -1.51 -7.50 -8.85
N ARG A 62 -0.42 -8.24 -8.62
CA ARG A 62 0.54 -8.63 -9.66
C ARG A 62 -0.10 -9.45 -10.78
N GLN A 63 -1.03 -10.35 -10.45
CA GLN A 63 -1.80 -11.11 -11.45
C GLN A 63 -2.68 -10.21 -12.33
N LEU A 64 -3.11 -9.06 -11.81
CA LEU A 64 -3.86 -8.04 -12.54
C LEU A 64 -2.96 -7.03 -13.28
N GLY A 65 -1.63 -7.21 -13.23
CA GLY A 65 -0.66 -6.28 -13.81
C GLY A 65 -0.44 -5.01 -12.98
N LEU A 66 -0.98 -4.93 -11.77
CA LEU A 66 -0.81 -3.83 -10.84
C LEU A 66 0.27 -4.18 -9.82
N SER A 67 1.36 -3.43 -9.77
CA SER A 67 2.43 -3.67 -8.78
C SER A 67 2.70 -2.39 -7.99
N PRO A 68 2.60 -2.42 -6.65
CA PRO A 68 3.08 -1.30 -5.84
C PRO A 68 4.59 -1.17 -6.03
N CYS A 69 5.11 0.05 -5.90
CA CYS A 69 6.54 0.30 -6.05
C CYS A 69 7.37 -0.38 -4.96
N ARG A 70 6.82 -0.43 -3.75
CA ARG A 70 7.46 -1.06 -2.60
C ARG A 70 6.40 -1.50 -1.60
N VAL A 71 6.68 -2.55 -0.85
CA VAL A 71 5.82 -3.05 0.22
C VAL A 71 6.64 -3.06 1.49
N MET A 72 6.14 -2.41 2.54
CA MET A 72 6.90 -2.23 3.78
C MET A 72 6.01 -2.40 4.99
N PRO A 73 6.53 -2.89 6.13
CA PRO A 73 5.76 -2.93 7.36
C PRO A 73 5.42 -1.49 7.79
N ASP A 74 4.17 -1.25 8.19
CA ASP A 74 3.78 0.00 8.83
C ASP A 74 4.29 -0.08 10.28
N GLU A 75 5.42 0.56 10.57
CA GLU A 75 5.95 0.63 11.93
C GLU A 75 5.25 1.69 12.80
N GLY A 76 4.07 2.19 12.38
CA GLY A 76 3.36 3.22 13.12
C GLY A 76 4.16 4.51 13.21
N GLY A 77 4.61 5.03 12.07
CA GLY A 77 5.12 6.40 11.95
C GLY A 77 3.97 7.41 12.04
N GLY A 78 3.28 7.45 13.18
CA GLY A 78 2.29 8.47 13.49
C GLY A 78 2.94 9.85 13.50
N ALA A 79 2.38 10.77 12.73
CA ALA A 79 2.57 12.19 12.87
C ALA A 79 1.19 12.84 12.87
#